data_AF-A0A7Y2U5J0-F1
#
_entry.id   AF-A0A7Y2U5J0-F1
#
_cell.length_a   1.000
_cell.length_b   1.000
_cell.length_c   1.000
_cell.angle_alpha   90.00
_cell.angle_beta   90.00
_cell.angle_gamma   90.00
#
_symmetry.space_group_name_H-M   'P 1'
#
loop_
_entity.id
_entity.type
_entity.pdbx_description
1 polymer ?
#
loop_
_entity_poly.entity_id
_entity_poly.type
_entity_poly.pdbx_seq_one_letter_code
_entity_poly.pdbx_strand_id
1 'polypeptide(L)'
;MIWALHGAVGMAADWRVFAASLPPSFGGLRRLDLWRFLDCCPMPLEKFGITLAEEIKRIDPEPTLLGYSMGGRLALHALLAQP
;
A
#
# COMPACT_ATOMS: atom_id res chain seq x y z
N MET A 1 -2.88 0.23 -11.39
CA MET A 1 -2.42 -1.13 -10.96
C MET A 1 -2.83 -1.36 -9.50
N ILE A 2 -2.86 -2.61 -8.99
CA ILE A 2 -3.13 -2.84 -7.55
C ILE A 2 -1.85 -2.61 -6.74
N TRP A 3 -1.95 -1.81 -5.66
CA TRP A 3 -0.92 -1.63 -4.64
C TRP A 3 -1.41 -2.25 -3.34
N ALA A 4 -0.71 -3.27 -2.87
CA ALA A 4 -1.12 -4.11 -1.76
C ALA A 4 -0.32 -3.80 -0.49
N LEU A 5 -1.06 -3.51 0.59
CA LEU A 5 -0.57 -3.11 1.91
C LEU A 5 -0.86 -4.23 2.91
N HIS A 6 0.19 -4.84 3.48
CA HIS A 6 0.01 -5.86 4.50
C HIS A 6 -0.50 -5.26 5.83
N GLY A 7 -1.00 -6.13 6.71
CA GLY A 7 -1.46 -5.74 8.05
C GLY A 7 -0.31 -5.65 9.05
N ALA A 8 -0.66 -5.33 10.31
CA ALA A 8 0.28 -5.42 11.41
C ALA A 8 0.84 -6.85 11.48
N VAL A 9 2.12 -6.98 11.81
CA VAL A 9 2.90 -8.24 11.83
C VAL A 9 2.93 -9.03 10.51
N GLY A 10 2.39 -8.50 9.42
CA GLY A 10 2.48 -9.08 8.07
C GLY A 10 3.75 -8.68 7.33
N MET A 11 3.87 -9.15 6.09
CA MET A 11 4.98 -8.81 5.20
C MET A 11 4.54 -8.70 3.74
N ALA A 12 5.31 -7.96 2.94
CA ALA A 12 5.05 -7.85 1.50
C ALA A 12 4.99 -9.22 0.79
N ALA A 13 5.67 -10.25 1.31
CA ALA A 13 5.68 -11.60 0.76
C ALA A 13 4.32 -12.31 0.82
N ASP A 14 3.44 -11.93 1.76
CA ASP A 14 2.13 -12.57 1.97
C ASP A 14 1.24 -12.48 0.71
N TRP A 15 1.46 -11.44 -0.10
CA TRP A 15 0.73 -11.20 -1.34
C TRP A 15 1.22 -12.04 -2.54
N ARG A 16 2.26 -12.87 -2.40
CA ARG A 16 2.82 -13.63 -3.54
C ARG A 16 1.81 -14.53 -4.24
N VAL A 17 1.08 -15.33 -3.46
CA VAL A 17 0.10 -16.27 -4.01
C VAL A 17 -1.05 -15.51 -4.67
N PHE A 18 -1.53 -14.45 -4.04
CA PHE A 18 -2.57 -13.60 -4.60
C PHE A 18 -2.12 -12.93 -5.91
N ALA A 19 -0.89 -12.39 -5.96
CA ALA A 19 -0.33 -11.79 -7.18
C ALA A 19 -0.27 -12.78 -8.35
N ALA A 20 0.08 -14.05 -8.08
CA ALA A 20 0.13 -15.10 -9.11
C ALA A 20 -1.27 -15.52 -9.60
N SER A 21 -2.31 -15.31 -8.80
CA SER A 21 -3.70 -15.63 -9.16
C SER A 21 -4.44 -14.52 -9.93
N LEU A 22 -3.86 -13.32 -10.01
CA LEU A 22 -4.54 -12.18 -10.63
C LEU A 22 -4.58 -12.29 -12.16
N PRO A 23 -5.74 -12.02 -12.79
CA PRO A 23 -5.82 -11.91 -14.23
C PRO A 23 -4.90 -10.82 -14.78
N PRO A 24 -4.31 -10.99 -15.99
CA PRO A 24 -3.46 -9.97 -16.61
C PRO A 24 -4.13 -8.60 -16.79
N SER A 25 -5.47 -8.56 -16.86
CA SER A 25 -6.26 -7.33 -17.00
C SER A 25 -6.10 -6.35 -15.83
N PHE A 26 -5.64 -6.81 -14.66
CA PHE A 26 -5.39 -5.93 -13.51
C PHE A 26 -4.03 -5.22 -13.58
N GLY A 27 -3.21 -5.50 -14.60
CA GLY A 27 -1.88 -4.90 -14.76
C GLY A 27 -0.86 -5.37 -13.73
N GLY A 28 -1.21 -6.35 -12.89
CA GLY A 28 -0.36 -6.91 -11.83
C GLY A 28 -0.60 -6.30 -10.45
N LEU A 29 0.25 -6.69 -9.50
CA LEU A 29 0.15 -6.29 -8.10
C LEU A 29 1.52 -5.90 -7.55
N ARG A 30 1.63 -4.66 -7.06
CA ARG A 30 2.78 -4.18 -6.29
C ARG A 30 2.56 -4.46 -4.82
N ARG A 31 3.59 -4.98 -4.15
CA ARG A 31 3.56 -5.38 -2.74
C ARG A 31 4.48 -4.43 -1.99
N LEU A 32 3.93 -3.67 -1.06
CA LEU A 32 4.71 -2.71 -0.27
C LEU A 32 5.17 -3.34 1.03
N ASP A 33 6.43 -3.13 1.36
CA ASP A 33 6.94 -3.37 2.70
C ASP A 33 6.64 -2.13 3.56
N LEU A 34 5.70 -2.26 4.49
CA LEU A 34 5.27 -1.13 5.34
C LEU A 34 6.24 -0.88 6.50
N TRP A 35 7.10 -1.84 6.83
CA TRP A 35 8.07 -1.69 7.92
C TRP A 35 9.07 -0.58 7.62
N ARG A 36 9.38 -0.35 6.34
CA ARG A 36 10.26 0.73 5.89
C ARG A 36 9.84 2.13 6.36
N PHE A 37 8.55 2.33 6.64
CA PHE A 37 8.02 3.60 7.13
C PHE A 37 8.22 3.79 8.64
N LEU A 38 8.72 2.77 9.34
CA LEU A 38 9.00 2.75 10.77
C LEU A 38 10.49 2.64 11.09
N ASP A 39 11.37 2.53 10.08
CA ASP A 39 12.82 2.29 10.28
C ASP A 39 13.54 3.41 11.06
N CYS A 40 13.09 4.66 10.97
CA CYS A 40 13.67 5.77 11.73
C CYS A 40 13.01 5.99 13.09
N CYS A 41 11.67 5.98 13.09
CA CYS A 41 10.87 6.73 14.04
C CYS A 41 9.36 6.55 13.79
N PRO A 42 8.51 6.60 14.85
CA PRO A 42 7.06 6.60 14.67
C PRO A 42 6.59 7.73 13.76
N MET A 43 5.76 7.38 12.78
CA MET A 43 5.18 8.33 11.83
C MET A 43 3.69 8.56 12.15
N PRO A 44 3.23 9.82 12.27
CA PRO A 44 1.80 10.12 12.37
C PRO A 44 1.04 9.60 11.14
N LEU A 45 -0.18 9.09 11.34
CA LEU A 45 -0.98 8.46 10.28
C LEU A 45 -1.26 9.40 9.10
N GLU A 46 -1.51 10.68 9.37
CA GLU A 46 -1.73 11.70 8.34
C GLU A 46 -0.48 11.89 7.47
N LYS A 47 0.69 12.03 8.10
CA LYS A 47 1.98 12.14 7.39
C LYS A 47 2.26 10.88 6.58
N PHE A 48 1.94 9.70 7.11
CA PHE A 48 2.04 8.44 6.36
C PHE A 48 1.15 8.48 5.12
N GLY A 49 -0.12 8.86 5.26
CA GLY A 49 -1.08 8.92 4.16
C GLY A 49 -0.59 9.81 3.02
N ILE A 50 -0.14 11.02 3.33
CA ILE A 50 0.45 11.95 2.36
C ILE A 50 1.68 11.33 1.67
N THR A 51 2.63 10.83 2.47
CA THR A 51 3.89 10.26 1.96
C THR A 51 3.63 9.10 1.01
N LEU A 52 2.77 8.16 1.41
CA LEU A 52 2.43 7.00 0.60
C LEU A 52 1.71 7.40 -0.69
N ALA A 53 0.73 8.30 -0.60
CA ALA A 53 -0.03 8.76 -1.77
C ALA A 53 0.89 9.45 -2.80
N GLU A 54 1.80 10.31 -2.36
CA GLU A 54 2.77 10.98 -3.23
C GLU A 54 3.75 9.99 -3.87
N GLU A 55 4.26 9.02 -3.11
CA GLU A 55 5.14 7.99 -3.64
C GLU A 55 4.47 7.14 -4.73
N ILE A 56 3.23 6.71 -4.49
CA ILE A 56 2.46 5.92 -5.45
C ILE A 56 2.13 6.75 -6.69
N LYS A 57 1.61 7.97 -6.53
CA LYS A 57 1.12 8.78 -7.66
C LYS A 57 2.22 9.23 -8.63
N ARG A 58 3.47 9.30 -8.17
CA ARG A 58 4.64 9.49 -9.03
C ARG A 58 4.87 8.34 -10.02
N ILE A 59 4.37 7.15 -9.71
CA ILE A 59 4.58 5.91 -10.48
C ILE A 59 3.28 5.48 -11.17
N ASP A 60 2.14 5.60 -10.49
CA ASP A 60 0.82 5.16 -10.92
C ASP A 60 -0.20 6.26 -10.61
N PRO A 61 -0.58 7.10 -11.59
CA PRO A 61 -1.49 8.23 -11.38
C PRO A 61 -2.91 7.85 -10.94
N GLU A 62 -3.35 6.62 -11.25
CA GLU A 62 -4.68 6.08 -10.91
C GLU A 62 -4.55 4.70 -10.22
N PRO A 63 -3.99 4.68 -8.99
CA PRO A 63 -3.71 3.43 -8.29
C PRO A 63 -4.99 2.85 -7.66
N THR A 64 -5.07 1.53 -7.59
CA THR A 64 -6.05 0.84 -6.71
C THR A 64 -5.33 0.38 -5.45
N LEU A 65 -5.77 0.84 -4.28
CA LEU A 65 -5.21 0.40 -3.01
C LEU A 65 -5.97 -0.81 -2.48
N LEU A 66 -5.22 -1.84 -2.07
CA LEU A 66 -5.74 -3.01 -1.39
C LEU A 66 -4.98 -3.18 -0.07
N GLY A 67 -5.69 -3.34 1.04
CA GLY A 67 -5.04 -3.59 2.32
C GLY A 67 -5.95 -4.27 3.32
N TYR A 68 -5.35 -5.00 4.27
CA TYR A 68 -6.07 -5.64 5.37
C TYR A 68 -5.59 -5.09 6.72
N SER A 69 -6.50 -5.02 7.70
CA SER A 69 -6.20 -4.54 9.06
C SER A 69 -5.47 -3.18 9.04
N MET A 70 -4.27 -3.08 9.62
CA MET A 70 -3.41 -1.90 9.57
C MET A 70 -3.22 -1.39 8.13
N GLY A 71 -2.95 -2.27 7.16
CA GLY A 71 -2.79 -1.88 5.75
C GLY A 71 -4.05 -1.24 5.17
N GLY A 72 -5.23 -1.71 5.58
CA GLY A 72 -6.51 -1.08 5.19
C GLY A 72 -6.68 0.32 5.79
N ARG A 73 -6.36 0.50 7.08
CA ARG A 73 -6.37 1.83 7.72
C ARG A 73 -5.39 2.79 7.04
N LEU A 74 -4.20 2.32 6.71
CA LEU A 74 -3.17 3.09 6.04
C LEU A 74 -3.57 3.47 4.60
N ALA A 75 -4.21 2.55 3.87
CA ALA A 75 -4.77 2.83 2.55
C ALA A 75 -5.85 3.92 2.60
N LEU A 76 -6.72 3.91 3.62
CA LEU A 76 -7.72 4.96 3.82
C LEU A 76 -7.08 6.33 4.10
N HIS A 77 -5.99 6.38 4.88
CA HIS A 77 -5.27 7.64 5.09
C HIS A 77 -4.60 8.15 3.81
N ALA A 78 -4.12 7.28 2.92
CA ALA A 78 -3.62 7.69 1.61
C ALA A 78 -4.75 8.22 0.71
N LEU A 79 -5.92 7.58 0.70
CA LEU A 79 -7.10 8.06 -0.02
C LEU A 79 -7.59 9.42 0.52
N LEU A 80 -7.60 9.63 1.84
CA LEU A 80 -7.95 10.93 2.42
C LEU A 80 -6.97 12.04 2.00
N ALA A 81 -5.68 11.71 1.87
CA ALA A 81 -4.67 12.66 1.42
C ALA A 81 -4.83 12.99 -0.07
N GLN A 82 -5.21 12.01 -0.90
CA GLN A 82 -5.43 12.16 -2.33
C GLN A 82 -6.61 11.29 -2.80
N PRO A 83 -7.84 11.85 -2.80
CA PRO A 83 -9.07 11.14 -3.17
C PRO A 83 -9.10 10.65 -4.62
#